data_AF-A0A9W8ZSE0-F1
#
_entry.id   AF-A0A9W8ZSE0-F1
#
_cell.length_a   1.000
_cell.length_b   1.000
_cell.length_c   1.000
_cell.angle_alpha   90.00
_cell.angle_beta   90.00
_cell.angle_gamma   90.00
#
_symmetry.space_group_name_H-M   'P 1'
#
loop_
_entity.id
_entity.type
_entity.pdbx_description
1 polymer ?
#
loop_
_entity_poly.entity_id
_entity_poly.type
_entity_poly.pdbx_seq_one_letter_code
_entity_poly.pdbx_strand_id
1 'polypeptide(L)' 'MANLLRSAKSSSDWTQNELRAYNITVQWQDAATFFGVDPLPQPAVAQEVLTTLDADDMIRRAQLKILRFIKNLYYIKSY' A
#
# COMPACT_ATOMS: atom_id res chain seq x y z
N MET A 1 14.76 36.09 24.25
CA MET A 1 13.88 34.91 24.41
C MET A 1 13.68 34.32 23.03
N ALA A 2 14.10 33.06 22.80
CA ALA A 2 13.99 32.42 21.50
C ALA A 2 12.68 31.61 21.44
N ASN A 3 11.84 31.90 20.45
CA ASN A 3 10.68 31.06 20.12
C ASN A 3 11.18 29.82 19.36
N LEU A 4 11.58 28.79 20.09
CA LEU A 4 12.00 27.53 19.49
C LEU A 4 10.75 26.71 19.11
N LEU A 5 10.41 26.71 17.82
CA LEU A 5 9.31 25.92 17.30
C LEU A 5 9.71 24.43 17.36
N ARG A 6 9.16 23.69 18.34
CA ARG A 6 9.40 22.24 18.46
C ARG A 6 8.45 21.50 17.52
N SER A 7 8.85 21.38 16.27
CA SER A 7 8.19 20.48 15.31
C SER A 7 8.43 19.03 15.71
N ALA A 8 7.44 18.16 15.49
CA ALA A 8 7.65 16.74 15.63
C ALA A 8 8.69 16.27 14.59
N LYS A 9 9.65 15.46 15.02
CA LYS A 9 10.66 14.87 14.14
C LYS A 9 10.00 13.82 13.24
N SER A 10 10.36 13.78 11.95
CA SER A 10 9.89 12.73 11.03
C SER A 10 10.25 11.35 11.60
N SER A 11 9.35 10.37 11.46
CA SER A 11 9.59 9.00 11.94
C SER A 11 10.85 8.38 11.34
N SER A 12 11.18 8.72 10.09
CA SER A 12 12.39 8.27 9.38
C SER A 12 13.69 8.76 9.98
N ASP A 13 13.65 9.86 10.72
CA ASP A 13 14.85 10.57 11.18
C ASP A 13 15.23 10.18 12.62
N TRP A 14 14.42 9.34 13.27
CA TRP A 14 14.71 8.82 14.61
C TRP A 14 15.85 7.81 14.55
N THR A 15 16.89 8.07 15.33
CA THR A 15 17.99 7.11 15.53
C THR A 15 17.62 6.12 16.62
N GLN A 16 18.28 4.95 16.61
CA GLN A 16 18.10 3.92 17.66
C GLN A 16 18.35 4.48 19.07
N ASN A 17 19.33 5.37 19.22
CA ASN A 17 19.69 5.98 20.49
C ASN A 17 18.60 6.92 21.00
N GLU A 18 17.97 7.69 20.11
CA GLU A 18 16.83 8.55 20.47
C GLU A 18 15.62 7.70 20.87
N LEU A 19 15.29 6.64 20.13
CA LEU A 19 14.21 5.74 20.50
C LEU A 19 14.41 5.16 21.92
N ARG A 20 15.65 4.73 22.24
CA ARG A 20 16.00 4.25 23.58
C ARG A 20 15.88 5.33 24.66
N ALA A 21 16.33 6.56 24.38
CA ALA A 21 16.25 7.67 25.34
C ALA A 21 14.79 8.01 25.73
N TYR A 22 13.85 7.79 24.81
CA TYR A 22 12.41 7.95 25.03
C TYR A 22 11.68 6.65 25.42
N ASN A 23 12.41 5.56 25.71
CA ASN A 23 11.83 4.23 26.00
C ASN A 23 10.85 3.71 24.94
N ILE A 24 11.06 4.08 23.68
CA ILE A 24 10.26 3.61 22.54
C ILE A 24 10.86 2.30 22.02
N THR A 25 10.00 1.29 21.83
CA THR A 25 10.39 0.00 21.23
C THR A 25 9.72 -0.18 19.88
N VAL A 26 10.46 -0.66 18.89
CA VAL A 26 9.95 -0.97 17.55
C VAL A 26 9.86 -2.48 17.42
N GLN A 27 8.69 -2.98 17.05
CA GLN A 27 8.45 -4.40 16.81
C GLN A 27 8.03 -4.61 15.36
N TRP A 28 8.66 -5.59 14.71
CA TRP A 28 8.26 -6.03 13.39
C TRP A 28 7.11 -7.01 13.52
N GLN A 29 6.05 -6.76 12.77
CA GLN A 29 4.84 -7.56 12.79
C GLN A 29 4.33 -7.73 11.35
N ASP A 30 3.86 -8.92 11.02
CA ASP A 30 3.21 -9.16 9.75
C ASP A 30 1.84 -8.45 9.70
N ALA A 31 1.35 -8.21 8.48
CA ALA A 31 0.12 -7.46 8.27
C ALA A 31 -1.10 -8.14 8.92
N ALA A 32 -1.20 -9.47 8.89
CA ALA A 32 -2.35 -10.18 9.45
C ALA A 32 -2.41 -10.00 10.97
N THR A 33 -1.27 -10.18 11.64
CA THR A 33 -1.14 -9.95 13.08
C THR A 33 -1.37 -8.48 13.45
N PHE A 34 -0.85 -7.53 12.67
CA PHE A 34 -1.01 -6.09 12.95
C PHE A 34 -2.46 -5.62 12.81
N PHE A 35 -3.14 -6.03 11.75
CA PHE A 35 -4.54 -5.65 11.51
C PHE A 35 -5.54 -6.51 12.30
N GLY A 36 -5.09 -7.61 12.92
CA GLY A 36 -5.97 -8.55 13.61
C GLY A 36 -6.99 -9.20 12.67
N VAL A 37 -6.64 -9.34 11.39
CA VAL A 37 -7.52 -9.90 10.37
C VAL A 37 -6.88 -11.17 9.82
N ASP A 38 -7.73 -12.18 9.59
CA ASP A 38 -7.30 -13.32 8.81
C ASP A 38 -6.88 -12.84 7.41
N PRO A 39 -5.76 -13.36 6.86
CA PRO A 39 -5.37 -13.08 5.50
C PRO A 39 -6.55 -13.36 4.58
N LEU A 40 -6.96 -12.35 3.80
CA LEU A 40 -8.02 -12.55 2.82
C LEU A 40 -7.60 -13.70 1.90
N PRO A 41 -8.50 -14.65 1.59
CA PRO A 41 -8.20 -15.70 0.63
C PRO A 41 -7.75 -15.03 -0.67
N GLN A 42 -6.76 -15.63 -1.32
CA GLN A 42 -6.21 -15.10 -2.55
C GLN A 42 -7.37 -14.82 -3.51
N PRO A 43 -7.52 -13.58 -4.01
CA PRO A 43 -8.65 -13.23 -4.84
C PRO A 43 -8.65 -14.18 -6.04
N ALA A 44 -9.80 -14.77 -6.35
CA ALA A 44 -9.95 -15.57 -7.55
C ALA A 44 -9.80 -14.64 -8.76
N VAL A 45 -8.57 -14.52 -9.26
CA VAL A 45 -8.28 -13.79 -10.49
C VAL A 45 -8.82 -14.65 -11.61
N ALA A 46 -9.88 -14.20 -12.27
CA ALA A 46 -10.39 -14.89 -13.44
C ALA A 46 -9.31 -14.92 -14.51
N GLN A 47 -9.10 -16.08 -15.12
CA GLN A 47 -8.08 -16.30 -16.16
C GLN A 47 -8.19 -15.26 -17.29
N GLU A 48 -9.41 -14.82 -17.60
CA GLU A 48 -9.70 -13.77 -18.58
C GLU A 48 -8.89 -12.48 -18.29
N VAL A 49 -8.74 -12.08 -17.02
CA VAL A 49 -7.93 -10.90 -16.62
C VAL A 49 -6.44 -11.06 -16.91
N LEU A 50 -5.93 -12.29 -16.89
CA LEU A 50 -4.52 -12.59 -17.12
C LEU A 50 -4.19 -12.76 -18.62
N THR A 51 -5.19 -13.02 -19.46
CA THR A 51 -4.98 -13.37 -20.88
C THR A 51 -5.57 -12.38 -21.87
N THR A 52 -6.55 -11.55 -21.48
CA THR A 52 -7.10 -10.51 -22.37
C THR A 52 -6.37 -9.20 -22.18
N LEU A 53 -5.69 -8.75 -23.25
CA LEU A 53 -4.94 -7.51 -23.30
C LEU A 53 -5.84 -6.28 -23.48
N ASP A 54 -7.03 -6.46 -24.06
CA ASP A 54 -7.97 -5.37 -24.31
C ASP A 54 -9.32 -5.58 -23.63
N ALA A 55 -9.85 -4.49 -23.07
CA ALA A 55 -11.09 -4.51 -22.30
C ALA A 55 -12.31 -4.79 -23.20
N ASP A 56 -12.21 -4.48 -24.49
CA ASP A 56 -13.28 -4.70 -25.47
C ASP A 56 -13.50 -6.18 -25.80
N ASP A 57 -12.52 -7.04 -25.51
CA ASP A 57 -12.58 -8.49 -25.75
C ASP A 57 -13.14 -9.29 -24.54
N MET A 58 -13.43 -8.63 -23.41
CA MET A 58 -13.97 -9.29 -22.22
C MET A 58 -15.48 -9.52 -22.30
N ILE A 59 -15.90 -10.79 -22.21
CA ILE A 59 -17.32 -11.20 -22.26
C ILE A 59 -18.09 -10.75 -21.00
N ARG A 60 -17.43 -10.62 -19.84
CA ARG A 60 -18.07 -10.29 -18.56
C ARG A 60 -17.78 -8.85 -18.12
N ARG A 61 -18.76 -7.97 -18.35
CA ARG A 61 -18.71 -6.52 -18.01
C ARG A 61 -18.29 -6.18 -16.57
N ALA A 62 -18.45 -7.08 -15.61
CA ALA A 62 -18.05 -6.85 -14.22
C ALA A 62 -16.52 -6.77 -14.01
N GLN A 63 -15.72 -7.40 -14.88
CA GLN A 63 -14.25 -7.41 -14.79
C GLN A 63 -13.58 -6.22 -15.50
N LEU A 64 -14.33 -5.46 -16.30
CA LEU A 64 -13.86 -4.25 -16.99
C LEU A 64 -13.35 -3.16 -16.03
N LYS A 65 -13.91 -3.10 -14.81
CA LYS A 65 -13.50 -2.09 -13.81
C LYS A 65 -12.04 -2.28 -13.41
N ILE A 66 -11.58 -3.52 -13.22
CA ILE A 66 -10.21 -3.83 -12.78
C ILE A 66 -9.20 -3.44 -13.86
N LEU A 67 -9.45 -3.81 -15.12
CA LEU A 67 -8.58 -3.41 -16.24
C LEU A 67 -8.50 -1.89 -16.41
N ARG A 68 -9.62 -1.17 -16.26
CA ARG A 68 -9.63 0.30 -16.35
C ARG A 68 -8.79 0.95 -15.26
N PHE A 69 -8.78 0.41 -14.03
CA PHE A 69 -7.90 0.89 -12.97
C PHE A 69 -6.41 0.63 -13.29
N ILE A 70 -6.07 -0.56 -13.79
CA ILE A 70 -4.69 -0.91 -14.14
C ILE A 70 -4.17 -0.04 -15.30
N LYS A 71 -4.97 0.15 -16.35
CA LYS A 71 -4.61 0.99 -17.51
C LYS A 71 -4.39 2.45 -17.11
N ASN A 72 -5.25 2.98 -16.23
CA ASN A 72 -5.10 4.35 -15.72
C ASN A 72 -3.84 4.50 -14.85
N LEU A 73 -3.48 3.49 -14.05
CA LEU A 73 -2.23 3.50 -13.27
C LEU A 73 -0.99 3.52 -14.18
N TYR A 74 -1.02 2.79 -15.30
CA TYR A 74 0.08 2.78 -16.27
C TYR A 74 0.24 4.13 -16.98
N TYR A 75 -0.87 4.77 -17.35
CA TYR A 75 -0.84 6.10 -17.98
C TYR A 75 -0.37 7.22 -17.03
N ILE A 76 -0.65 7.12 -15.73
CA ILE A 76 -0.21 8.12 -14.74
C ILE A 76 1.30 8.00 -14.44
N LYS A 77 1.91 6.82 -14.65
CA LYS A 77 3.34 6.56 -14.42
C LYS A 77 4.25 6.93 -15.59
N SER A 78 3.69 7.35 -16.73
CA SER A 78 4.43 7.64 -17.97
C SER A 78 4.67 9.14 -18.23
N TYR A 79 4.55 9.99 -17.19
CA TYR A 79 4.95 11.40 -17.21
C TYR A 79 6.06 11.66 -16.20
#